data_AF-A0A7Z8E1S3-F1
#
_entry.id   AF-A0A7Z8E1S3-F1
#
_cell.length_a   1.000
_cell.length_b   1.000
_cell.length_c   1.000
_cell.angle_alpha   90.00
_cell.angle_beta   90.00
_cell.angle_gamma   90.00
#
_symmetry.space_group_name_H-M   'P 1'
#
loop_
_entity.id
_entity.type
_entity.pdbx_description
1 polymer ?
#
loop_
_entity_poly.entity_id
_entity_poly.type
_entity_poly.pdbx_seq_one_letter_code
_entity_poly.pdbx_strand_id
1 'polypeptide(L)'
;LTFMFDIPNLTLTLAVMIGLAVGIDYSLFILFRYKEIKKSGTATVEAIGKAVGTAGSAVIFAGITVMMAVCGLSLVGIDFLAIMGFASAISVLFAVLAALTLLPALISIFHKSIKIKNKPTKNKDPKHHPWAKFVVGKPVLATIISLVILILALIPITGMRLGIPDDSLKPNDSSEHK
;
A
#
# COMPACT_ATOMS: atom_id res chain seq x y z
N LEU A 1 33.34 2.68 -5.90
CA LEU A 1 31.91 2.56 -6.29
C LEU A 1 30.96 3.43 -5.46
N THR A 2 31.41 4.00 -4.33
CA THR A 2 30.68 4.99 -3.51
C THR A 2 30.89 6.46 -3.91
N PHE A 3 31.60 6.72 -5.03
CA PHE A 3 32.04 8.07 -5.43
C PHE A 3 31.19 8.71 -6.55
N MET A 4 30.06 8.12 -6.95
CA MET A 4 29.25 8.61 -8.08
C MET A 4 27.75 8.80 -7.76
N PHE A 5 27.26 8.34 -6.59
CA PHE A 5 25.89 8.56 -6.15
C PHE A 5 25.85 8.75 -4.64
N ASP A 6 25.73 10.00 -4.19
CA ASP A 6 25.40 10.30 -2.80
C ASP A 6 23.89 10.09 -2.64
N ILE A 7 23.48 8.96 -2.05
CA ILE A 7 22.07 8.64 -1.84
C ILE A 7 21.67 9.23 -0.48
N PRO A 8 20.79 10.24 -0.42
CA PRO A 8 20.32 10.79 0.84
C PRO A 8 19.69 9.69 1.72
N ASN A 9 19.94 9.71 3.03
CA ASN A 9 19.37 8.74 3.97
C ASN A 9 17.81 8.70 3.92
N LEU A 10 17.21 9.85 3.63
CA LEU A 10 15.76 9.99 3.41
C LEU A 10 15.26 9.17 2.21
N THR A 11 16.06 9.04 1.14
CA THR A 11 15.72 8.24 -0.03
C THR A 11 15.57 6.77 0.30
N LEU A 12 16.53 6.22 1.05
CA LEU A 12 16.49 4.83 1.46
C LEU A 12 15.32 4.58 2.41
N THR A 13 15.06 5.52 3.33
CA THR A 13 13.91 5.47 4.24
C THR A 13 12.59 5.41 3.46
N LEU A 14 12.40 6.30 2.48
CA LEU A 14 11.20 6.31 1.63
C LEU A 14 11.05 5.01 0.82
N ALA A 15 12.14 4.54 0.20
CA ALA A 15 12.11 3.34 -0.62
C ALA A 15 11.74 2.09 0.20
N VAL A 16 12.24 1.97 1.43
CA VAL A 16 11.88 0.88 2.35
C VAL A 16 10.45 1.04 2.84
N MET A 17 10.04 2.23 3.28
CA MET A 17 8.70 2.48 3.80
C MET A 17 7.63 2.16 2.76
N ILE A 18 7.79 2.65 1.53
CA ILE A 18 6.86 2.41 0.42
C ILE A 18 6.92 0.94 -0.01
N GLY A 19 8.12 0.40 -0.26
CA GLY A 19 8.28 -0.98 -0.74
C GLY A 19 7.72 -2.01 0.24
N LEU A 20 7.94 -1.82 1.54
CA LEU A 20 7.40 -2.70 2.58
C LEU A 20 5.89 -2.57 2.71
N ALA A 21 5.34 -1.35 2.74
CA ALA A 21 3.89 -1.14 2.81
C ALA A 21 3.17 -1.84 1.64
N VAL A 22 3.63 -1.53 0.43
CA VAL A 22 3.05 -2.08 -0.81
C VAL A 22 3.25 -3.59 -0.91
N GLY A 23 4.42 -4.10 -0.50
CA GLY A 23 4.73 -5.53 -0.47
C GLY A 23 3.82 -6.32 0.48
N ILE A 24 3.52 -5.76 1.66
CA ILE A 24 2.57 -6.37 2.61
C ILE A 24 1.17 -6.38 2.01
N ASP A 25 0.70 -5.26 1.48
CA ASP A 25 -0.66 -5.13 0.95
C ASP A 25 -0.91 -6.10 -0.21
N TYR A 26 0.02 -6.16 -1.16
CA TYR A 26 -0.09 -7.06 -2.30
C TYR A 26 0.02 -8.53 -1.90
N SER A 27 0.89 -8.84 -0.94
CA SER A 27 1.02 -10.21 -0.45
C SER A 27 -0.24 -10.66 0.29
N LEU A 28 -0.80 -9.80 1.13
CA LEU A 28 -2.06 -10.07 1.81
C LEU A 28 -3.21 -10.20 0.83
N PHE A 29 -3.28 -9.35 -0.19
CA PHE A 29 -4.33 -9.42 -1.20
C PHE A 29 -4.34 -10.76 -1.94
N ILE A 30 -3.18 -11.22 -2.43
CA ILE A 30 -3.04 -12.53 -3.08
C ILE A 30 -3.34 -13.67 -2.10
N LEU A 31 -2.84 -13.60 -0.87
CA LEU A 31 -3.08 -14.62 0.15
C LEU A 31 -4.56 -14.71 0.53
N PHE A 32 -5.26 -13.58 0.65
CA PHE A 32 -6.69 -13.57 0.92
C PHE A 32 -7.48 -14.17 -0.23
N ARG A 33 -7.13 -13.86 -1.48
CA ARG A 33 -7.75 -14.48 -2.66
C ARG A 33 -7.50 -16.00 -2.69
N TYR A 34 -6.28 -16.44 -2.40
CA TYR A 34 -5.96 -17.86 -2.25
C TYR A 34 -6.83 -18.52 -1.17
N LYS A 35 -6.95 -17.91 0.01
CA LYS A 35 -7.78 -18.44 1.10
C LYS A 35 -9.26 -18.48 0.75
N GLU A 36 -9.75 -17.53 -0.04
CA GLU A 36 -11.12 -17.50 -0.55
C GLU A 36 -11.38 -18.68 -1.50
N ILE A 37 -10.52 -18.89 -2.49
CA ILE A 37 -10.63 -20.00 -3.46
C ILE A 37 -10.42 -21.35 -2.76
N LYS A 38 -9.52 -21.42 -1.78
CA LYS A 38 -9.27 -22.67 -1.04
C LYS A 38 -10.44 -23.07 -0.15
N LYS A 39 -11.30 -22.12 0.28
CA LYS A 39 -12.54 -22.41 1.00
C LYS A 39 -13.60 -23.11 0.15
N SER A 40 -13.60 -22.90 -1.17
CA SER A 40 -14.52 -23.62 -2.08
C SER A 40 -14.07 -25.06 -2.37
N GLY A 41 -13.08 -25.60 -1.65
CA GLY A 41 -12.64 -26.98 -1.77
C GLY A 41 -11.62 -27.25 -2.88
N THR A 42 -11.15 -26.22 -3.58
CA THR A 42 -10.21 -26.35 -4.71
C THR A 42 -8.86 -26.95 -4.27
N ALA A 43 -8.22 -27.74 -5.15
CA ALA A 43 -6.89 -28.28 -4.91
C ALA A 43 -5.87 -27.15 -4.70
N THR A 44 -4.81 -27.38 -3.91
CA THR A 44 -3.88 -26.32 -3.49
C THR A 44 -3.19 -25.65 -4.69
N VAL A 45 -2.65 -26.45 -5.60
CA VAL A 45 -1.93 -25.96 -6.78
C VAL A 45 -2.85 -25.14 -7.68
N GLU A 46 -4.07 -25.64 -7.91
CA GLU A 46 -5.09 -24.94 -8.70
C GLU A 46 -5.55 -23.64 -8.03
N ALA A 47 -5.72 -23.64 -6.71
CA ALA A 47 -6.09 -22.44 -5.95
C ALA A 47 -5.00 -21.37 -6.01
N ILE A 48 -3.72 -21.74 -5.98
CA ILE A 48 -2.60 -20.80 -6.17
C ILE A 48 -2.66 -20.21 -7.58
N GLY A 49 -2.81 -21.06 -8.61
CA GLY A 49 -2.90 -20.61 -10.00
C GLY A 49 -4.07 -19.63 -10.23
N LYS A 50 -5.26 -19.96 -9.72
CA LYS A 50 -6.44 -19.07 -9.81
C LYS A 50 -6.27 -17.77 -9.03
N ALA A 51 -5.63 -17.82 -7.86
CA ALA A 51 -5.38 -16.61 -7.06
C ALA A 51 -4.42 -15.66 -7.79
N VAL A 52 -3.32 -16.18 -8.34
CA VAL A 52 -2.37 -15.37 -9.12
C VAL A 52 -3.02 -14.86 -10.41
N GLY A 53 -3.80 -15.68 -11.10
CA GLY A 53 -4.49 -15.27 -12.33
C GLY A 53 -5.53 -14.15 -12.15
N THR A 54 -6.12 -14.02 -10.95
CA THR A 54 -7.16 -13.02 -10.67
C THR A 54 -6.67 -11.84 -9.84
N ALA A 55 -6.00 -12.10 -8.72
CA ALA A 55 -5.46 -11.05 -7.86
C ALA A 55 -4.11 -10.52 -8.37
N GLY A 56 -3.32 -11.34 -9.07
CA GLY A 56 -2.02 -10.93 -9.58
C GLY A 56 -2.11 -9.83 -10.64
N SER A 57 -3.10 -9.89 -11.53
CA SER A 57 -3.32 -8.81 -12.51
C SER A 57 -3.67 -7.48 -11.84
N ALA A 58 -4.49 -7.50 -10.79
CA ALA A 58 -4.81 -6.33 -9.99
C ALA A 58 -3.57 -5.77 -9.26
N VAL A 59 -2.69 -6.64 -8.74
CA VAL A 59 -1.43 -6.26 -8.11
C VAL A 59 -0.47 -5.61 -9.11
N ILE A 60 -0.35 -6.13 -10.32
CA ILE A 60 0.47 -5.52 -11.38
C ILE A 60 -0.06 -4.13 -11.72
N PHE A 61 -1.38 -4.00 -11.90
CA PHE A 61 -2.01 -2.72 -12.23
C PHE A 61 -1.80 -1.67 -11.12
N ALA A 62 -2.04 -2.05 -9.87
CA ALA A 62 -1.79 -1.18 -8.71
C ALA A 62 -0.29 -0.84 -8.60
N GLY A 63 0.61 -1.81 -8.79
CA GLY A 63 2.06 -1.63 -8.76
C GLY A 63 2.54 -0.61 -9.77
N ILE A 64 2.11 -0.74 -11.04
CA ILE A 64 2.43 0.22 -12.10
C ILE A 64 1.93 1.62 -11.75
N THR A 65 0.71 1.73 -11.22
CA THR A 65 0.14 3.01 -10.81
C THR A 65 0.98 3.70 -9.73
N VAL A 66 1.43 2.94 -8.73
CA VAL A 66 2.30 3.45 -7.66
C VAL A 66 3.66 3.86 -8.22
N MET A 67 4.27 3.04 -9.09
CA MET A 67 5.55 3.36 -9.74
C MET A 67 5.47 4.67 -10.52
N MET A 68 4.39 4.88 -11.28
CA MET A 68 4.16 6.13 -12.02
C MET A 68 4.01 7.33 -11.08
N ALA A 69 3.29 7.17 -9.97
CA ALA A 69 3.10 8.23 -8.99
C ALA A 69 4.42 8.67 -8.34
N VAL A 70 5.25 7.73 -7.90
CA VAL A 70 6.54 8.06 -7.27
C VAL A 70 7.57 8.58 -8.29
N CYS A 71 7.56 8.09 -9.53
CA CYS A 71 8.35 8.67 -10.61
C CYS A 71 7.94 10.12 -10.93
N GLY A 72 6.70 10.50 -10.63
CA GLY A 72 6.20 11.88 -10.75
C GLY A 72 7.00 12.91 -9.96
N LEU A 73 7.73 12.51 -8.89
CA LEU A 73 8.63 13.40 -8.16
C LEU A 73 9.73 13.99 -9.06
N SER A 74 10.12 13.28 -10.12
CA SER A 74 11.10 13.79 -11.09
C SER A 74 10.61 15.04 -11.84
N LEU A 75 9.29 15.25 -11.93
CA LEU A 75 8.69 16.40 -12.61
C LEU A 75 8.84 17.70 -11.82
N VAL A 76 9.25 17.63 -10.55
CA VAL A 76 9.44 18.82 -9.68
C VAL A 76 10.70 19.60 -10.05
N GLY A 77 11.64 19.00 -10.80
CA GLY A 77 12.88 19.66 -11.21
C GLY A 77 13.94 19.77 -10.10
N ILE A 78 13.80 18.97 -9.04
CA ILE A 78 14.73 18.89 -7.92
C ILE A 78 15.40 17.52 -7.93
N ASP A 79 16.73 17.48 -8.11
CA ASP A 79 17.47 16.24 -8.34
C ASP A 79 17.31 15.21 -7.21
N PHE A 80 17.33 15.66 -5.96
CA PHE A 80 17.18 14.74 -4.83
C PHE A 80 15.77 14.09 -4.78
N LEU A 81 14.72 14.81 -5.19
CA LEU A 81 13.36 14.26 -5.32
C LEU A 81 13.28 13.22 -6.43
N ALA A 82 13.93 13.47 -7.57
CA ALA A 82 13.97 12.52 -8.68
C ALA A 82 14.62 11.20 -8.27
N ILE A 83 15.78 11.28 -7.59
CA ILE A 83 16.49 10.11 -7.06
C ILE A 83 15.61 9.34 -6.05
N MET A 84 14.89 10.05 -5.17
CA MET A 84 13.92 9.45 -4.24
C MET A 84 12.80 8.70 -4.97
N GLY A 85 12.22 9.31 -5.99
CA GLY A 85 11.16 8.73 -6.80
C GLY A 85 11.60 7.45 -7.49
N PHE A 86 12.75 7.47 -8.17
CA PHE A 86 13.27 6.29 -8.86
C PHE A 86 13.69 5.16 -7.92
N ALA A 87 14.36 5.47 -6.80
CA ALA A 87 14.72 4.45 -5.82
C ALA A 87 13.47 3.77 -5.23
N SER A 88 12.42 4.56 -4.96
CA SER A 88 11.13 4.03 -4.49
C SER A 88 10.43 3.19 -5.56
N ALA A 89 10.45 3.60 -6.82
CA ALA A 89 9.88 2.84 -7.93
C ALA A 89 10.55 1.46 -8.09
N ILE A 90 11.87 1.41 -7.97
CA ILE A 90 12.64 0.15 -8.00
C ILE A 90 12.22 -0.76 -6.83
N SER A 91 12.11 -0.21 -5.62
CA SER A 91 11.65 -0.95 -4.44
C SER A 91 10.26 -1.56 -4.64
N VAL A 92 9.32 -0.78 -5.19
CA VAL A 92 7.97 -1.24 -5.53
C VAL A 92 7.99 -2.35 -6.58
N LEU A 93 8.82 -2.22 -7.62
CA LEU A 93 8.97 -3.25 -8.64
C LEU A 93 9.40 -4.58 -8.02
N PHE A 94 10.42 -4.56 -7.14
CA PHE A 94 10.85 -5.77 -6.42
C PHE A 94 9.76 -6.32 -5.51
N ALA A 95 8.99 -5.47 -4.82
CA ALA A 95 7.87 -5.89 -3.99
C ALA A 95 6.77 -6.60 -4.81
N VAL A 96 6.42 -6.07 -5.98
CA VAL A 96 5.45 -6.68 -6.90
C VAL A 96 5.96 -8.02 -7.41
N LEU A 97 7.21 -8.08 -7.87
CA LEU A 97 7.82 -9.33 -8.34
C LEU A 97 7.85 -10.38 -7.23
N ALA A 98 8.23 -10.01 -6.00
CA ALA A 98 8.21 -10.91 -4.86
C ALA A 98 6.79 -11.39 -4.52
N ALA A 99 5.79 -10.51 -4.55
CA ALA A 99 4.40 -10.88 -4.30
C ALA A 99 3.85 -11.87 -5.37
N LEU A 100 4.32 -11.79 -6.61
CA LEU A 100 3.85 -12.64 -7.71
C LEU A 100 4.66 -13.94 -7.88
N THR A 101 5.89 -14.00 -7.36
CA THR A 101 6.79 -15.15 -7.54
C THR A 101 7.10 -15.85 -6.22
N LEU A 102 7.67 -15.12 -5.27
CA LEU A 102 8.11 -15.66 -3.98
C LEU A 102 6.92 -16.08 -3.11
N LEU A 103 5.86 -15.27 -3.06
CA LEU A 103 4.70 -15.59 -2.24
C LEU A 103 3.97 -16.87 -2.71
N PRO A 104 3.63 -17.06 -4.00
CA PRO A 104 3.05 -18.32 -4.47
C PRO A 104 3.93 -19.54 -4.17
N ALA A 105 5.25 -19.39 -4.30
CA ALA A 105 6.20 -20.44 -3.94
C ALA A 105 6.15 -20.77 -2.43
N LEU A 106 6.12 -19.75 -1.58
CA LEU A 106 5.97 -19.92 -0.13
C LEU A 106 4.63 -20.54 0.24
N ILE A 107 3.53 -20.13 -0.39
CA ILE A 107 2.22 -20.76 -0.18
C ILE A 107 2.27 -22.24 -0.59
N SER A 108 2.93 -22.57 -1.71
CA SER A 108 3.09 -23.96 -2.15
C SER A 108 3.80 -24.83 -1.11
N ILE A 109 4.87 -24.32 -0.48
CA ILE A 109 5.63 -25.03 0.55
C ILE A 109 4.86 -25.11 1.88
N PHE A 110 4.30 -23.99 2.34
CA PHE A 110 3.71 -23.87 3.68
C PHE A 110 2.18 -24.04 3.71
N HIS A 111 1.54 -24.52 2.64
CA HIS A 111 0.08 -24.61 2.53
C HIS A 111 -0.58 -25.33 3.71
N LYS A 112 0.08 -26.35 4.31
CA LYS A 112 -0.45 -27.10 5.46
C LYS A 112 -0.56 -26.26 6.74
N SER A 113 0.31 -25.26 6.91
CA SER A 113 0.32 -24.36 8.07
C SER A 113 -0.69 -23.21 7.94
N ILE A 114 -1.19 -22.95 6.74
CA ILE A 114 -2.14 -21.87 6.48
C ILE A 114 -3.53 -22.29 7.00
N LYS A 115 -3.88 -21.81 8.19
CA LYS A 115 -5.20 -22.04 8.78
C LYS A 115 -6.29 -21.35 7.96
N ILE A 116 -7.13 -22.16 7.34
CA ILE A 116 -8.34 -21.69 6.67
C ILE A 116 -9.45 -21.70 7.70
N LYS A 117 -9.83 -20.50 8.15
CA LYS A 117 -10.91 -20.36 9.11
C LYS A 117 -12.23 -20.63 8.38
N ASN A 118 -12.69 -21.87 8.44
CA ASN A 118 -14.06 -22.28 8.11
C ASN A 118 -14.98 -21.92 9.27
N LYS A 119 -14.90 -20.69 9.78
CA LYS A 119 -16.03 -20.23 10.60
C LYS A 119 -17.19 -20.15 9.62
N PRO A 120 -18.31 -20.88 9.83
CA PRO A 120 -19.54 -20.48 9.20
C PRO A 120 -19.66 -19.01 9.54
N THR A 121 -19.80 -18.16 8.54
CA THR A 121 -20.26 -16.81 8.76
C THR A 121 -21.59 -16.99 9.47
N LYS A 122 -21.60 -16.98 10.82
CA LYS A 122 -22.80 -16.72 11.60
C LYS A 122 -23.40 -15.57 10.85
N ASN A 123 -24.58 -15.78 10.29
CA ASN A 123 -25.25 -14.94 9.32
C ASN A 123 -25.56 -13.59 9.98
N LYS A 124 -24.53 -12.82 10.33
CA LYS A 124 -24.58 -11.40 10.55
C LYS A 124 -24.74 -10.91 9.12
N ASP A 125 -26.00 -10.86 8.69
CA ASP A 125 -26.39 -10.20 7.46
C ASP A 125 -25.48 -8.97 7.31
N PRO A 126 -24.66 -8.86 6.25
CA PRO A 126 -23.84 -7.68 6.04
C PRO A 126 -24.71 -6.41 6.04
N LYS A 127 -25.98 -6.61 5.62
CA LYS A 127 -27.07 -5.65 5.70
C LYS A 127 -27.42 -5.22 7.12
N HIS A 128 -27.07 -5.92 8.19
CA HIS A 128 -27.36 -5.52 9.57
C HIS A 128 -26.25 -4.70 10.23
N HIS A 129 -25.11 -4.49 9.57
CA HIS A 129 -24.11 -3.56 10.06
C HIS A 129 -24.62 -2.12 9.86
N PRO A 130 -24.75 -1.30 10.92
CA PRO A 130 -25.37 0.03 10.83
C PRO A 130 -24.64 0.93 9.84
N TRP A 131 -23.31 0.81 9.75
CA TRP A 131 -22.51 1.53 8.77
C TRP A 131 -22.82 1.13 7.32
N ALA A 132 -22.98 -0.18 7.07
CA ALA A 132 -23.27 -0.68 5.72
C ALA A 132 -24.68 -0.26 5.27
N LYS A 133 -25.68 -0.31 6.17
CA LYS A 133 -27.03 0.23 5.87
C LYS A 133 -27.00 1.71 5.52
N PHE A 134 -26.21 2.49 6.25
CA PHE A 134 -26.13 3.92 6.02
C PHE A 134 -25.46 4.24 4.68
N VAL A 135 -24.28 3.68 4.43
CA VAL A 135 -23.49 3.95 3.20
C VAL A 135 -24.20 3.44 1.95
N VAL A 136 -24.74 2.21 1.99
CA VAL A 136 -25.43 1.61 0.83
C VAL A 136 -26.88 2.10 0.69
N GLY A 137 -27.55 2.38 1.80
CA GLY A 137 -28.98 2.79 1.80
C GLY A 137 -29.20 4.25 1.43
N LYS A 138 -28.23 5.14 1.65
CA LYS A 138 -28.30 6.56 1.27
C LYS A 138 -26.99 7.03 0.61
N PRO A 139 -26.65 6.52 -0.59
CA PRO A 139 -25.34 6.77 -1.21
C PRO A 139 -25.08 8.26 -1.45
N VAL A 140 -26.07 9.02 -1.93
CA VAL A 140 -25.93 10.47 -2.18
C VAL A 140 -25.60 11.22 -0.89
N LEU A 141 -26.30 10.91 0.20
CA LEU A 141 -26.06 11.57 1.49
C LEU A 141 -24.68 11.20 2.05
N ALA A 142 -24.28 9.93 1.93
CA ALA A 142 -22.95 9.48 2.34
C ALA A 142 -21.83 10.18 1.53
N THR A 143 -22.01 10.34 0.21
CA THR A 143 -21.06 11.07 -0.64
C THR A 143 -20.99 12.55 -0.27
N ILE A 144 -22.13 13.22 -0.04
CA ILE A 144 -22.16 14.63 0.36
C ILE A 144 -21.46 14.81 1.71
N ILE A 145 -21.76 13.97 2.70
CA ILE A 145 -21.12 14.05 4.02
C ILE A 145 -19.61 13.83 3.91
N SER A 146 -19.18 12.81 3.17
CA SER A 146 -17.76 12.55 2.92
C SER A 146 -17.06 13.74 2.25
N LEU A 147 -17.71 14.35 1.25
CA LEU A 147 -17.19 15.52 0.54
C LEU A 147 -17.09 16.74 1.46
N VAL A 148 -18.12 17.00 2.27
CA VAL A 148 -18.11 18.12 3.24
C VAL A 148 -16.99 17.93 4.26
N ILE A 149 -16.82 16.71 4.79
CA ILE A 149 -15.73 16.38 5.71
C ILE A 149 -14.36 16.63 5.04
N LEU A 150 -14.19 16.19 3.78
CA LEU A 150 -12.97 16.41 3.02
C LEU A 150 -12.68 17.91 2.84
N ILE A 151 -13.68 18.71 2.47
CA ILE A 151 -13.55 20.17 2.29
C ILE A 151 -13.18 20.86 3.60
N LEU A 152 -13.82 20.48 4.71
CA LEU A 152 -13.49 21.02 6.03
C LEU A 152 -12.05 20.66 6.44
N ALA A 153 -11.60 19.45 6.14
CA ALA A 153 -10.22 19.01 6.40
C ALA A 153 -9.18 19.73 5.53
N LEU A 154 -9.58 20.30 4.38
CA LEU A 154 -8.71 21.10 3.51
C LEU A 154 -8.52 22.54 4.02
N ILE A 155 -9.35 23.05 4.94
CA ILE A 155 -9.27 24.43 5.45
C ILE A 155 -7.85 24.83 5.91
N PRO A 156 -7.13 24.01 6.71
CA PRO A 156 -5.79 24.38 7.21
C PRO A 156 -4.73 24.56 6.11
N ILE A 157 -4.94 23.98 4.92
CA ILE A 157 -3.98 24.07 3.81
C ILE A 157 -3.87 25.51 3.32
N THR A 158 -4.96 26.27 3.37
CA THR A 158 -4.96 27.69 2.98
C THR A 158 -4.06 28.56 3.88
N GLY A 159 -3.78 28.09 5.11
CA GLY A 159 -2.87 28.74 6.05
C GLY A 159 -1.45 28.19 6.05
N MET A 160 -1.09 27.24 5.19
CA MET A 160 0.25 26.65 5.16
C MET A 160 1.31 27.69 4.79
N ARG A 161 2.22 27.95 5.72
CA ARG A 161 3.47 28.68 5.45
C ARG A 161 4.55 27.66 5.13
N LEU A 162 5.06 27.70 3.90
CA LEU A 162 6.16 26.86 3.47
C LEU A 162 7.48 27.53 3.90
N GLY A 163 8.31 26.78 4.62
CA GLY A 163 9.63 27.19 5.08
C GLY A 163 10.71 26.22 4.61
N ILE A 164 11.96 26.68 4.62
CA ILE A 164 13.12 25.83 4.33
C ILE A 164 13.49 25.08 5.62
N PRO A 165 13.88 23.79 5.56
CA PRO A 165 14.34 23.05 6.73
C PRO A 165 15.46 23.78 7.47
N ASP A 166 15.21 24.09 8.73
CA ASP A 166 16.13 24.73 9.67
C ASP A 166 16.23 23.91 10.97
N ASP A 167 17.17 24.25 11.85
CA ASP A 167 17.42 23.50 13.10
C ASP A 167 16.21 23.49 14.07
N SER A 168 15.18 24.28 13.75
CA SER A 168 13.86 24.26 14.40
C SER A 168 13.13 22.91 14.27
N LEU A 169 13.48 22.08 13.28
CA LEU A 169 12.92 20.75 13.06
C LEU A 169 13.52 19.66 13.97
N LYS A 170 14.61 19.97 14.70
CA LYS A 170 15.25 19.04 15.63
C LYS A 170 14.49 18.98 16.97
N PRO A 171 14.51 17.86 17.70
CA PRO A 171 13.87 17.76 19.01
C PRO A 171 14.39 18.83 19.98
N ASN A 172 13.50 19.40 20.81
CA ASN A 172 13.81 20.48 21.75
C ASN A 172 14.93 20.15 22.75
N ASP A 173 15.22 18.86 22.97
CA ASP A 173 16.29 18.37 23.85
C ASP A 173 17.66 18.22 23.14
N SER A 174 17.77 18.55 21.85
CA SER A 174 19.04 18.51 21.13
C SER A 174 19.85 19.79 21.33
N SER A 175 21.17 19.65 21.49
CA SER A 175 22.10 20.79 21.67
C SER A 175 22.14 21.74 20.48
N GLU A 176 21.67 21.28 19.33
CA GLU A 176 21.66 22.01 18.05
C GLU A 176 20.37 22.80 17.81
N HIS A 177 19.36 22.63 18.67
CA HIS A 177 18.12 23.43 18.65
C HIS A 177 18.26 24.75 19.45
N LYS A 178 19.36 24.93 20.19
CA LYS A 178 19.64 26.09 21.04
C LYS A 178 20.44 27.18 20.36
#